data_AF-A0A651I4P7-F1
#
_entry.id   AF-A0A651I4P7-F1
#
_cell.length_a   1.000
_cell.length_b   1.000
_cell.length_c   1.000
_cell.angle_alpha   90.00
_cell.angle_beta   90.00
_cell.angle_gamma   90.00
#
_symmetry.space_group_name_H-M   'P 1'
#
loop_
_entity.id
_entity.type
_entity.pdbx_description
1 polymer ?
#
loop_
_entity_poly.entity_id
_entity_poly.type
_entity_poly.pdbx_seq_one_letter_code
_entity_poly.pdbx_strand_id
1 'polypeptide(L)' 'MAGLMRSLGQFVGHIAKAVKTDVSSTERREVSRTVEEEERETEGGKVTLRRTVIEEIEVEKPREE' A
#
# COMPACT_ATOMS: atom_id res chain seq x y z
N MET A 1 20.31 -4.00 -40.83
CA MET A 1 20.99 -3.63 -39.57
C MET A 1 20.11 -2.82 -38.61
N ALA A 2 19.37 -1.78 -39.04
CA ALA A 2 18.57 -0.93 -38.15
C ALA A 2 17.42 -1.63 -37.38
N GLY A 3 16.83 -2.69 -37.93
CA GLY A 3 15.74 -3.44 -37.27
C GLY A 3 16.20 -4.22 -36.04
N LEU A 4 17.38 -4.86 -36.11
CA LEU A 4 17.94 -5.65 -35.01
C LEU A 4 18.26 -4.79 -33.78
N MET A 5 18.87 -3.62 -33.99
CA MET A 5 19.17 -2.68 -32.90
C MET A 5 17.91 -2.12 -32.26
N ARG A 6 16.84 -1.90 -33.04
CA ARG A 6 15.52 -1.49 -32.52
C ARG A 6 14.89 -2.60 -31.68
N SER A 7 14.87 -3.83 -32.16
CA SER A 7 14.32 -4.98 -31.43
C SER A 7 15.09 -5.26 -30.12
N LEU A 8 16.42 -5.12 -30.14
CA LEU A 8 17.24 -5.25 -28.94
C LEU A 8 16.94 -4.14 -27.92
N GLY A 9 16.81 -2.89 -28.38
CA GLY A 9 16.42 -1.77 -27.52
C GLY A 9 15.04 -1.96 -26.89
N GLN A 10 14.05 -2.47 -27.65
CA GLN A 10 12.72 -2.78 -27.13
C GLN A 10 12.75 -3.91 -26.10
N PHE A 11 13.49 -4.98 -26.37
CA PHE A 11 13.64 -6.09 -25.43
C PHE A 11 14.25 -5.64 -24.10
N VAL A 12 15.39 -4.94 -24.14
CA VAL A 12 16.04 -4.41 -22.93
C VAL A 12 15.14 -3.40 -22.21
N GLY A 13 14.38 -2.59 -22.96
CA GLY A 13 13.38 -1.68 -22.40
C GLY A 13 12.29 -2.41 -21.62
N HIS A 14 11.78 -3.54 -22.12
CA HIS A 14 10.78 -4.35 -21.42
C HIS A 14 11.36 -5.01 -20.16
N ILE A 15 12.58 -5.53 -20.20
CA ILE A 15 13.23 -6.10 -19.01
C ILE A 15 13.47 -5.02 -17.95
N ALA A 16 13.99 -3.85 -18.35
CA ALA A 16 14.20 -2.73 -17.44
C ALA A 16 12.90 -2.21 -16.84
N LYS A 17 11.80 -2.20 -17.60
CA LYS A 17 10.45 -1.88 -17.10
C LYS A 17 10.01 -2.92 -16.07
N ALA A 18 10.08 -4.22 -16.39
CA ALA A 18 9.64 -5.30 -15.53
C ALA A 18 10.39 -5.36 -14.19
N VAL A 19 11.70 -5.10 -14.18
CA VAL A 19 12.50 -5.05 -12.94
C VAL A 19 12.15 -3.83 -12.07
N LYS A 20 11.76 -2.71 -12.68
CA LYS A 20 11.39 -1.48 -11.97
C LYS A 20 9.92 -1.46 -11.53
N THR A 21 9.07 -2.25 -12.15
CA THR A 21 7.67 -2.36 -11.78
C THR A 21 7.57 -2.97 -10.39
N ASP A 22 7.02 -2.22 -9.45
CA ASP A 22 6.69 -2.72 -8.13
C ASP A 22 5.59 -3.79 -8.26
N VAL A 23 5.96 -5.04 -7.99
CA VAL A 23 5.10 -6.23 -8.05
C VAL A 23 4.34 -6.48 -6.74
N SER A 24 4.49 -5.61 -5.73
CA SER A 24 3.57 -5.57 -4.60
C SER A 24 2.22 -5.09 -5.13
N SER A 25 1.43 -6.03 -5.64
CA SER A 25 0.12 -5.77 -6.26
C SER A 25 -0.92 -5.26 -5.28
N THR A 26 -0.59 -5.19 -3.99
CA THR A 26 -1.48 -4.73 -2.95
C THR A 26 -1.04 -3.35 -2.49
N GLU A 27 -1.80 -2.34 -2.91
CA GLU A 27 -1.68 -1.01 -2.33
C GLU A 27 -2.58 -0.95 -1.10
N ARG A 28 -1.98 -0.94 0.09
CA ARG A 28 -2.70 -0.70 1.34
C ARG A 28 -2.76 0.80 1.59
N ARG A 29 -3.95 1.33 1.87
CA ARG A 29 -4.13 2.72 2.30
C ARG A 29 -5.10 2.85 3.46
N GLU A 30 -4.74 3.66 4.44
CA GLU A 30 -5.65 4.11 5.49
C GLU A 30 -6.71 5.02 4.86
N VAL A 31 -7.98 4.70 5.08
CA VAL A 31 -9.12 5.48 4.59
C VAL A 31 -9.78 6.30 5.68
N SER A 32 -9.60 5.89 6.94
CA SER A 32 -10.19 6.56 8.10
C SER A 32 -9.39 6.26 9.36
N ARG A 33 -9.32 7.25 10.23
CA ARG A 33 -8.76 7.12 11.58
C ARG A 33 -9.62 7.91 12.55
N THR A 34 -10.07 7.23 13.59
CA THR A 34 -10.84 7.83 14.67
C THR A 34 -10.17 7.52 16.00
N VAL A 35 -9.98 8.55 16.81
CA VAL A 35 -9.43 8.42 18.16
C VAL A 35 -10.50 8.85 19.14
N GLU A 36 -10.84 7.97 20.06
CA GLU A 36 -11.78 8.23 21.15
C GLU A 36 -11.03 8.15 22.48
N GLU A 37 -11.26 9.12 23.35
CA GLU A 37 -10.66 9.17 24.67
C GLU A 37 -11.76 9.36 25.72
N GLU A 38 -11.72 8.56 26.78
CA GLU A 38 -12.71 8.57 27.86
C GLU A 38 -12.03 8.35 29.20
N GLU A 39 -12.33 9.17 30.20
CA GLU A 39 -11.91 8.93 31.57
C GLU A 39 -12.94 8.03 32.29
N ARG A 40 -12.47 7.00 32.99
CA ARG A 40 -13.32 6.12 33.81
C ARG A 40 -12.75 5.94 35.21
N GLU A 41 -13.65 5.92 36.18
CA GLU A 41 -13.33 5.44 37.53
C GLU A 41 -13.38 3.91 37.54
N THR A 42 -12.38 3.30 38.17
CA THR A 42 -12.28 1.84 38.35
C THR A 42 -11.99 1.53 39.82
N GLU A 43 -12.05 0.27 40.22
CA GLU A 43 -11.66 -0.15 41.58
C GLU A 43 -10.20 0.22 41.92
N GLY A 44 -9.34 0.40 40.90
CA GLY A 44 -7.96 0.85 41.03
C GLY A 44 -7.74 2.37 40.93
N GLY A 45 -8.81 3.15 40.81
CA GLY A 45 -8.78 4.61 40.62
C GLY A 45 -9.10 5.06 39.19
N LYS A 46 -8.92 6.37 38.95
CA LYS A 46 -9.22 7.02 37.68
C LYS A 46 -8.22 6.61 36.59
N VAL A 47 -8.73 6.16 35.45
CA VAL A 47 -7.94 5.79 34.27
C VAL A 47 -8.42 6.53 33.04
N THR A 48 -7.53 6.73 32.06
CA THR A 48 -7.88 7.24 30.73
C THR A 48 -7.87 6.10 29.74
N LEU A 49 -9.02 5.83 29.13
CA LEU A 49 -9.19 4.85 28.07
C LEU A 49 -9.04 5.55 26.72
N ARG A 50 -8.08 5.12 25.91
CA ARG A 50 -7.91 5.61 24.54
C ARG A 50 -8.12 4.49 23.54
N ARG A 51 -9.09 4.66 22.65
CA ARG A 51 -9.37 3.76 21.53
C ARG A 51 -8.95 4.43 20.24
N THR A 52 -8.31 3.66 19.35
CA THR A 52 -8.00 4.11 18.00
C THR A 52 -8.58 3.09 17.04
N VAL A 53 -9.44 3.56 16.12
CA VAL A 53 -9.97 2.78 15.01
C VAL A 53 -9.26 3.26 13.75
N ILE A 54 -8.63 2.33 13.04
CA ILE A 54 -7.98 2.57 11.75
C ILE A 54 -8.69 1.68 10.74
N GLU A 55 -9.26 2.29 9.71
CA GLU A 55 -9.84 1.57 8.59
C GLU A 55 -8.85 1.62 7.44
N GLU A 56 -8.45 0.45 6.95
CA GLU A 56 -7.55 0.29 5.82
C GLU A 56 -8.26 -0.45 4.69
N ILE A 57 -7.94 -0.09 3.45
CA ILE A 57 -8.31 -0.89 2.29
C ILE A 57 -7.07 -1.43 1.61
N GLU A 58 -7.19 -2.63 1.08
CA GLU A 58 -6.19 -3.27 0.23
C GLU A 58 -6.75 -3.36 -1.19
N VAL A 59 -6.09 -2.71 -2.13
CA VAL A 59 -6.49 -2.72 -3.53
C VAL A 59 -5.51 -3.58 -4.31
N GLU A 60 -6.00 -4.67 -4.88
CA GLU A 60 -5.26 -5.42 -5.89
C GLU A 60 -5.20 -4.62 -7.19
N LYS A 61 -3.99 -4.27 -7.64
CA LYS A 61 -3.81 -3.62 -8.94
C LYS A 61 -4.26 -4.59 -10.04
N PRO A 62 -5.12 -4.15 -10.99
CA PRO A 62 -5.49 -4.99 -12.12
C PRO A 62 -4.22 -5.33 -12.91
N ARG A 63 -4.09 -6.60 -13.30
CA ARG A 63 -3.01 -7.02 -14.21
C ARG A 63 -3.27 -6.35 -15.56
N GLU A 64 -2.36 -5.51 -16.02
CA GLU A 64 -2.39 -5.01 -17.40
C GLU A 64 -2.04 -6.20 -18.32
N GLU A 65 -3.02 -6.68 -19.10
CA GLU A 65 -2.86 -7.72 -20.14
C GLU A 65 -2.25 -7.16 -21.44
#